data_AF-A0A1M5SF21-F1
#
_entry.id   AF-A0A1M5SF21-F1
#
_cell.length_a   1.000
_cell.length_b   1.000
_cell.length_c   1.000
_cell.angle_alpha   90.00
_cell.angle_beta   90.00
_cell.angle_gamma   90.00
#
_symmetry.space_group_name_H-M   'P 1'
#
loop_
_entity.id
_entity.type
_entity.pdbx_description
1 polymer ?
#
loop_
_entity_poly.entity_id
_entity_poly.type
_entity_poly.pdbx_seq_one_letter_code
_entity_poly.pdbx_strand_id
1 'polypeptide(L)'
;MSEQLQILIKWFNKLEDKQKDDLMKHINSKAFLPEKETFNSFKALRNEIVNLITTGQEEDIILQKLTVGGMEEKTGNIFFKYCSSMLNPLRECQIINSLELDGLKNVMDFIIHKMFIYREYGHYPFDTVVKAGNFRNQTEAQKVLRFLHKTIFQVARRDISPDTFKLILLNDYDLSPDSVEIITDLLKTNAYELHQAQLFYIIDEVQDRLEELFADEDDEVEED
;
A
#
# COMPACT_ATOMS: atom_id res chain seq x y z
N MET A 1 21.64 19.19 8.38
CA MET A 1 20.37 19.16 7.62
C MET A 1 20.71 19.34 6.15
N SER A 2 20.15 18.54 5.22
CA SER A 2 20.45 18.71 3.78
C SER A 2 19.93 20.07 3.27
N GLU A 3 20.67 20.71 2.35
CA GLU A 3 20.23 21.97 1.73
C GLU A 3 18.88 21.79 1.01
N GLN A 4 18.70 20.63 0.39
CA GLN A 4 17.46 20.25 -0.29
C GLN A 4 16.26 20.24 0.68
N LEU A 5 16.40 19.64 1.87
CA LEU A 5 15.33 19.62 2.86
C LEU A 5 14.95 21.03 3.34
N GLN A 6 15.94 21.92 3.54
CA GLN A 6 15.64 23.32 3.88
C GLN A 6 14.86 24.04 2.77
N ILE A 7 15.22 23.82 1.51
CA ILE A 7 14.53 24.41 0.36
C ILE A 7 13.08 23.94 0.32
N LEU A 8 12.85 22.64 0.53
CA LEU A 8 11.51 22.04 0.49
C LEU A 8 10.64 22.48 1.67
N ILE A 9 11.21 22.64 2.87
CA ILE A 9 10.47 23.20 4.02
C ILE A 9 10.10 24.66 3.76
N LYS A 10 11.03 25.47 3.23
CA LYS A 10 10.75 26.87 2.85
C LYS A 10 9.68 26.97 1.77
N TRP A 11 9.68 26.07 0.80
CA TRP A 11 8.62 25.96 -0.20
C TRP A 11 7.27 25.68 0.47
N PHE A 12 7.19 24.65 1.32
CA PHE A 12 5.96 24.28 2.00
C PHE A 12 5.40 25.44 2.84
N ASN A 13 6.26 26.16 3.55
CA ASN A 13 5.85 27.31 4.36
C ASN A 13 5.32 28.49 3.54
N LYS A 14 5.71 28.61 2.27
CA LYS A 14 5.27 29.66 1.34
C LYS A 14 3.98 29.32 0.59
N LEU A 15 3.49 28.08 0.69
CA LEU A 15 2.22 27.69 0.08
C LEU A 15 1.07 28.52 0.66
N GLU A 16 0.10 28.84 -0.19
CA GLU A 16 -1.14 29.47 0.23
C GLU A 16 -1.92 28.52 1.17
N ASP A 17 -2.72 29.08 2.07
CA ASP A 17 -3.44 28.31 3.09
C ASP A 17 -4.31 27.22 2.48
N LYS A 18 -4.98 27.50 1.34
CA LYS A 18 -5.77 26.50 0.61
C LYS A 18 -4.93 25.32 0.12
N GLN A 19 -3.73 25.58 -0.41
CA GLN A 19 -2.84 24.52 -0.89
C GLN A 19 -2.28 23.70 0.27
N LYS A 20 -1.99 24.35 1.41
CA LYS A 20 -1.60 23.65 2.65
C LYS A 20 -2.73 22.76 3.15
N ASP A 21 -3.95 23.26 3.21
CA ASP A 21 -5.13 22.49 3.64
C ASP A 21 -5.36 21.26 2.76
N ASP A 22 -5.22 21.41 1.44
CA ASP A 22 -5.36 20.30 0.49
C ASP A 22 -4.27 19.24 0.69
N LEU A 23 -3.02 19.65 0.96
CA LEU A 23 -1.94 18.73 1.32
C LEU A 23 -2.19 18.04 2.67
N MET A 24 -2.66 18.77 3.68
CA MET A 24 -2.95 18.20 4.99
C MET A 24 -4.12 17.21 4.92
N LYS A 25 -5.13 17.48 4.10
CA LYS A 25 -6.20 16.51 3.80
C LYS A 25 -5.64 15.27 3.11
N HIS A 26 -4.78 15.44 2.10
CA HIS A 26 -4.11 14.31 1.46
C HIS A 26 -3.33 13.44 2.47
N ILE A 27 -2.54 14.07 3.34
CA ILE A 27 -1.76 13.37 4.37
C ILE A 27 -2.66 12.59 5.34
N ASN A 28 -3.76 13.18 5.77
CA ASN A 28 -4.62 12.61 6.81
C ASN A 28 -5.63 11.58 6.28
N SER A 29 -6.15 11.74 5.06
CA SER A 29 -7.25 10.90 4.55
C SER A 29 -6.99 10.24 3.20
N LYS A 30 -5.88 10.57 2.52
CA LYS A 30 -5.57 10.13 1.15
C LYS A 30 -6.68 10.41 0.11
N ALA A 31 -7.68 11.24 0.46
CA ALA A 31 -8.89 11.41 -0.33
C ALA A 31 -8.83 12.58 -1.32
N PHE A 32 -7.73 13.35 -1.32
CA PHE A 32 -7.56 14.52 -2.18
C PHE A 32 -6.19 14.49 -2.84
N LEU A 33 -6.14 14.69 -4.16
CA LEU A 33 -4.90 14.83 -4.92
C LEU A 33 -4.65 16.32 -5.17
N PRO A 34 -3.58 16.90 -4.61
CA PRO A 34 -3.19 18.28 -4.91
C PRO A 34 -2.91 18.48 -6.40
N GLU A 35 -2.86 19.73 -6.84
CA GLU A 35 -2.38 20.09 -8.17
C GLU A 35 -0.99 19.50 -8.44
N LYS A 36 -0.74 19.08 -9.68
CA LYS A 36 0.43 18.28 -10.07
C LYS A 36 1.77 18.88 -9.64
N GLU A 37 1.96 20.18 -9.80
CA GLU A 37 3.21 20.86 -9.42
C GLU A 37 3.42 20.87 -7.90
N THR A 38 2.36 21.16 -7.15
CA THR A 38 2.33 21.12 -5.68
C THR A 38 2.60 19.70 -5.19
N PHE A 39 2.01 18.70 -5.84
CA PHE A 39 2.20 17.30 -5.50
C PHE A 39 3.63 16.82 -5.75
N ASN A 40 4.27 17.24 -6.84
CA ASN A 40 5.66 16.89 -7.14
C ASN A 40 6.63 17.42 -6.07
N SER A 41 6.45 18.67 -5.65
CA SER A 41 7.27 19.29 -4.61
C SER A 41 7.01 18.66 -3.23
N PHE A 42 5.75 18.31 -2.94
CA PHE A 42 5.38 17.54 -1.76
C PHE A 42 6.03 16.15 -1.75
N LYS A 43 6.02 15.44 -2.88
CA LYS A 43 6.67 14.14 -3.06
C LYS A 43 8.17 14.21 -2.82
N ALA A 44 8.84 15.29 -3.28
CA ALA A 44 10.24 15.53 -2.98
C ALA A 44 10.49 15.72 -1.47
N LEU A 45 9.65 16.51 -0.79
CA LEU A 45 9.73 16.71 0.67
C LEU A 45 9.52 15.40 1.44
N ARG A 46 8.48 14.64 1.07
CA ARG A 46 8.21 13.31 1.62
C ARG A 46 9.42 12.39 1.49
N ASN A 47 10.03 12.33 0.30
CA ASN A 47 11.16 11.45 0.03
C ASN A 47 12.40 11.82 0.86
N GLU A 48 12.68 13.11 1.08
CA GLU A 48 13.75 13.54 2.00
C GLU A 48 13.49 13.06 3.44
N ILE A 49 12.25 13.18 3.94
CA ILE A 49 11.89 12.74 5.29
C ILE A 49 11.99 11.21 5.40
N VAL A 50 11.46 10.47 4.42
CA VAL A 50 11.58 9.00 4.34
C VAL A 50 13.04 8.55 4.35
N ASN A 51 13.93 9.27 3.65
CA ASN A 51 15.37 9.00 3.64
C ASN A 51 15.97 9.20 5.04
N LEU A 52 15.62 10.30 5.72
CA LEU A 52 16.09 10.52 7.10
C LEU A 52 15.69 9.38 8.03
N ILE A 53 14.43 8.94 7.97
CA ILE A 53 13.96 7.81 8.80
C ILE A 53 14.69 6.52 8.42
N THR A 54 14.90 6.27 7.13
CA THR A 54 15.58 5.06 6.64
C THR A 54 17.06 5.01 7.06
N THR A 55 17.73 6.15 7.23
CA THR A 55 19.09 6.22 7.77
C THR A 55 19.20 5.87 9.27
N GLY A 56 18.09 5.52 9.93
CA GLY A 56 18.07 5.09 11.33
C GLY A 56 18.21 6.25 12.32
N GLN A 57 17.86 7.47 11.91
CA GLN A 57 17.82 8.60 12.83
C GLN A 57 16.62 8.48 13.77
N GLU A 58 16.83 8.84 15.04
CA GLU A 58 15.77 8.88 16.04
C GLU A 58 14.70 9.93 15.67
N GLU A 59 13.46 9.66 16.08
CA GLU A 59 12.30 10.53 15.84
C GLU A 59 12.57 11.97 16.27
N ASP A 60 13.07 12.16 17.50
CA ASP A 60 13.36 13.49 18.05
C ASP A 60 14.36 14.27 17.20
N ILE A 61 15.37 13.60 16.65
CA ILE A 61 16.38 14.21 15.77
C ILE A 61 15.75 14.65 14.44
N ILE A 62 14.84 13.84 13.90
CA ILE A 62 14.15 14.16 12.64
C ILE A 62 13.20 15.33 12.85
N LEU A 63 12.39 15.30 13.92
CA LEU A 63 11.49 16.40 14.28
C LEU A 63 12.25 17.69 14.54
N GLN A 64 13.39 17.63 15.24
CA GLN A 64 14.27 18.78 15.44
C GLN A 64 14.79 19.35 14.11
N LYS A 65 15.17 18.49 13.15
CA LYS A 65 15.60 18.96 11.82
C LYS A 65 14.47 19.65 11.06
N LEU A 66 13.24 19.15 11.15
CA LEU A 66 12.08 19.78 10.52
C LEU A 66 11.77 21.15 11.15
N THR A 67 11.79 21.24 12.48
CA THR A 67 11.51 22.50 13.20
C THR A 67 12.61 23.55 12.99
N VAL A 68 13.89 23.15 13.02
CA VAL A 68 15.02 24.04 12.68
C VAL A 68 14.95 24.50 11.22
N GLY A 69 14.41 23.67 10.32
CA GLY A 69 14.11 24.05 8.94
C GLY A 69 12.99 25.09 8.79
N GLY A 70 12.26 25.37 9.87
CA GLY A 70 11.17 26.34 9.92
C GLY A 70 9.77 25.73 9.84
N MET A 71 9.62 24.41 9.91
CA MET A 71 8.31 23.76 9.95
C MET A 71 7.71 23.85 11.35
N GLU A 72 6.42 24.16 11.47
CA GLU A 72 5.73 24.14 12.78
C GLU A 72 5.75 22.72 13.37
N GLU A 73 5.97 22.61 14.68
CA GLU A 73 6.15 21.34 15.39
C GLU A 73 4.98 20.36 15.16
N LYS A 74 3.74 20.83 15.23
CA LYS A 74 2.55 20.00 14.96
C LYS A 74 2.55 19.45 13.55
N THR A 75 2.87 20.29 12.57
CA THR A 75 2.95 19.90 11.16
C THR A 75 4.09 18.92 10.93
N GLY A 76 5.26 19.16 11.51
CA GLY A 76 6.40 18.23 11.47
C GLY A 76 6.06 16.84 12.01
N ASN A 77 5.35 16.79 13.15
CA ASN A 77 4.86 15.53 13.71
C ASN A 77 3.90 14.78 12.78
N ILE A 78 2.97 15.49 12.13
CA ILE A 78 2.03 14.88 11.17
C ILE A 78 2.79 14.32 9.95
N PHE A 79 3.73 15.08 9.40
CA PHE A 79 4.59 14.63 8.30
C PHE A 79 5.44 13.42 8.67
N PHE A 80 6.05 13.42 9.86
CA PHE A 80 6.85 12.30 10.33
C PHE A 80 6.01 11.02 10.45
N LYS A 81 4.82 11.09 11.07
CA LYS A 81 3.92 9.94 11.20
C LYS A 81 3.47 9.40 9.85
N TYR A 82 3.09 10.30 8.94
CA TYR A 82 2.74 9.94 7.57
C TYR A 82 3.88 9.23 6.84
N CYS A 83 5.08 9.82 6.83
CA CYS A 83 6.26 9.24 6.18
C CYS A 83 6.65 7.90 6.81
N SER A 84 6.58 7.79 8.14
CA SER A 84 6.86 6.54 8.86
C SER A 84 5.89 5.43 8.47
N SER A 85 4.61 5.75 8.33
CA SER A 85 3.59 4.79 7.89
C SER A 85 3.80 4.29 6.45
N MET A 86 4.51 5.06 5.61
CA MET A 86 4.80 4.73 4.22
C MET A 86 6.09 3.94 4.00
N LEU A 87 6.98 3.83 4.99
CA LEU A 87 8.29 3.20 4.84
C LEU A 87 8.23 1.76 4.36
N ASN A 88 7.39 0.93 4.99
CA ASN A 88 7.29 -0.48 4.62
C ASN A 88 6.71 -0.65 3.21
N PRO A 89 5.55 -0.03 2.87
CA PRO A 89 5.04 -0.04 1.51
C PRO A 89 6.06 0.45 0.46
N LEU A 90 6.77 1.54 0.71
CA LEU A 90 7.76 2.06 -0.23
C LEU A 90 8.94 1.10 -0.44
N ARG A 91 9.44 0.45 0.62
CA ARG A 91 10.49 -0.57 0.51
C ARG A 91 10.01 -1.82 -0.22
N GLU A 92 8.76 -2.23 0.02
CA GLU A 92 8.12 -3.33 -0.72
C GLU A 92 8.01 -3.01 -2.21
N CYS A 93 7.64 -1.78 -2.53
CA CYS A 93 7.54 -1.27 -3.90
C CYS A 93 8.91 -1.13 -4.60
N GLN A 94 9.96 -0.80 -3.85
CA GLN A 94 11.33 -0.82 -4.38
C GLN A 94 11.76 -2.24 -4.76
N ILE A 95 11.36 -3.27 -3.99
CA ILE A 95 11.61 -4.66 -4.37
C ILE A 95 10.84 -4.98 -5.65
N ILE A 96 9.57 -4.58 -5.76
CA ILE A 96 8.75 -4.79 -6.97
C ILE A 96 9.40 -4.15 -8.20
N ASN A 97 9.86 -2.89 -8.10
CA ASN A 97 10.55 -2.18 -9.18
C ASN A 97 11.88 -2.83 -9.58
N SER A 98 12.47 -3.66 -8.72
CA SER A 98 13.70 -4.40 -9.02
C SER A 98 13.47 -5.76 -9.67
N LEU A 99 12.21 -6.21 -9.75
CA LEU A 99 11.85 -7.45 -10.44
C LEU A 99 11.91 -7.25 -11.94
N GLU A 100 12.25 -8.32 -12.65
CA GLU A 100 12.01 -8.40 -14.08
C GLU A 100 10.49 -8.38 -14.35
N LEU A 101 10.07 -7.72 -15.42
CA LEU A 101 8.65 -7.54 -15.75
C LEU A 101 7.90 -8.88 -15.87
N ASP A 102 8.54 -9.90 -16.46
CA ASP A 102 7.97 -11.25 -16.54
C ASP A 102 7.82 -11.90 -15.16
N GLY A 103 8.78 -11.69 -14.26
CA GLY A 103 8.70 -12.15 -12.87
C GLY A 103 7.55 -11.50 -12.11
N LEU A 104 7.37 -10.18 -12.26
CA LEU A 104 6.23 -9.46 -11.70
C LEU A 104 4.90 -10.00 -12.24
N LYS A 105 4.80 -10.20 -13.55
CA LYS A 105 3.61 -10.76 -14.19
C LYS A 105 3.26 -12.14 -13.63
N ASN A 106 4.24 -13.04 -13.53
CA ASN A 106 4.04 -14.38 -12.97
C ASN A 106 3.58 -14.36 -11.51
N VAL A 107 4.14 -13.46 -10.69
CA VAL A 107 3.71 -13.27 -9.30
C VAL A 107 2.28 -12.75 -9.24
N MET A 108 1.94 -11.74 -10.04
CA MET A 108 0.58 -11.20 -10.10
C MET A 108 -0.43 -12.25 -10.56
N ASP A 109 -0.12 -13.02 -11.61
CA ASP A 109 -0.95 -14.12 -12.09
C ASP A 109 -1.13 -15.19 -11.00
N PHE A 110 -0.07 -15.54 -10.29
CA PHE A 110 -0.16 -16.47 -9.16
C PHE A 110 -1.09 -15.93 -8.07
N ILE A 111 -0.96 -14.67 -7.67
CA ILE A 111 -1.81 -14.09 -6.62
C ILE A 111 -3.28 -14.05 -7.07
N ILE A 112 -3.56 -13.49 -8.24
CA ILE A 112 -4.92 -13.35 -8.76
C ILE A 112 -5.59 -14.73 -8.88
N HIS A 113 -4.95 -15.67 -9.55
CA HIS A 113 -5.58 -16.95 -9.83
C HIS A 113 -5.52 -17.89 -8.63
N LYS A 114 -4.34 -18.12 -8.04
CA LYS A 114 -4.15 -19.15 -7.02
C LYS A 114 -4.50 -18.72 -5.61
N MET A 115 -4.46 -17.42 -5.30
CA MET A 115 -4.84 -16.94 -3.97
C MET A 115 -6.27 -16.41 -3.93
N PHE A 116 -6.69 -15.61 -4.92
CA PHE A 116 -8.00 -14.96 -4.89
C PHE A 116 -9.11 -15.74 -5.59
N ILE A 117 -8.92 -16.09 -6.87
CA ILE A 117 -9.98 -16.70 -7.68
C ILE A 117 -10.24 -18.15 -7.26
N TYR A 118 -9.19 -18.98 -7.27
CA TYR A 118 -9.33 -20.41 -6.97
C TYR A 118 -9.06 -20.77 -5.50
N ARG A 119 -8.41 -19.89 -4.74
CA ARG A 119 -8.08 -20.09 -3.30
C ARG A 119 -7.28 -21.35 -3.01
N GLU A 120 -6.53 -21.83 -3.98
CA GLU A 120 -5.73 -23.05 -3.91
C GLU A 120 -4.34 -22.84 -3.26
N TYR A 121 -4.03 -21.64 -2.77
CA TYR A 121 -2.69 -21.31 -2.25
C TYR A 121 -2.18 -22.30 -1.20
N GLY A 122 -3.05 -22.84 -0.35
CA GLY A 122 -2.70 -23.86 0.65
C GLY A 122 -2.15 -25.16 0.05
N HIS A 123 -2.34 -25.40 -1.25
CA HIS A 123 -1.80 -26.55 -1.98
C HIS A 123 -0.45 -26.29 -2.64
N TYR A 124 0.08 -25.07 -2.56
CA TYR A 124 1.36 -24.70 -3.17
C TYR A 124 2.42 -24.42 -2.10
N PRO A 125 3.66 -24.93 -2.27
CA PRO A 125 4.75 -24.53 -1.41
C PRO A 125 5.08 -23.05 -1.64
N PHE A 126 5.48 -22.33 -0.57
CA PHE A 126 5.84 -20.91 -0.68
C PHE A 126 6.94 -20.64 -1.72
N ASP A 127 7.83 -21.63 -1.92
CA ASP A 127 8.91 -21.59 -2.90
C ASP A 127 8.42 -21.41 -4.35
N THR A 128 7.16 -21.75 -4.64
CA THR A 128 6.53 -21.46 -5.94
C THR A 128 6.47 -19.96 -6.20
N VAL A 129 6.12 -19.14 -5.20
CA VAL A 129 6.10 -17.67 -5.34
C VAL A 129 7.51 -17.12 -5.47
N VAL A 130 8.45 -17.66 -4.69
CA VAL A 130 9.87 -17.27 -4.75
C VAL A 130 10.40 -17.45 -6.17
N LYS A 131 10.12 -18.60 -6.79
CA LYS A 131 10.52 -18.92 -8.17
C LYS A 131 9.77 -18.11 -9.21
N ALA A 132 8.46 -17.93 -9.05
CA ALA A 132 7.64 -17.17 -10.00
C ALA A 132 8.15 -15.74 -10.19
N GLY A 133 8.55 -15.08 -9.09
CA GLY A 133 9.10 -13.73 -9.13
C GLY A 133 10.61 -13.63 -9.23
N ASN A 134 11.33 -14.75 -9.32
CA ASN A 134 12.80 -14.79 -9.27
C ASN A 134 13.37 -13.98 -8.08
N PHE A 135 12.75 -14.12 -6.90
CA PHE A 135 13.16 -13.38 -5.71
C PHE A 135 14.49 -13.90 -5.16
N ARG A 136 15.31 -13.00 -4.59
CA ARG A 136 16.61 -13.38 -4.01
C ARG A 136 16.48 -14.29 -2.79
N ASN A 137 15.39 -14.13 -2.05
CA ASN A 137 15.11 -14.89 -0.84
C ASN A 137 13.61 -14.88 -0.51
N GLN A 138 13.21 -15.75 0.42
CA GLN A 138 11.84 -15.87 0.89
C GLN A 138 11.31 -14.58 1.54
N THR A 139 12.16 -13.82 2.22
CA THR A 139 11.75 -12.58 2.91
C THR A 139 11.31 -11.49 1.93
N GLU A 140 12.01 -11.32 0.81
CA GLU A 140 11.62 -10.40 -0.26
C GLU A 140 10.29 -10.85 -0.89
N ALA A 141 10.16 -12.14 -1.20
CA ALA A 141 8.92 -12.70 -1.72
C ALA A 141 7.73 -12.46 -0.76
N GLN A 142 7.90 -12.66 0.55
CA GLN A 142 6.86 -12.43 1.55
C GLN A 142 6.42 -10.96 1.62
N LYS A 143 7.39 -10.04 1.56
CA LYS A 143 7.16 -8.60 1.57
C LYS A 143 6.34 -8.15 0.37
N VAL A 144 6.74 -8.57 -0.83
CA VAL A 144 6.01 -8.27 -2.07
C VAL A 144 4.64 -8.92 -2.07
N LEU A 145 4.55 -10.19 -1.67
CA LEU A 145 3.28 -10.91 -1.58
C LEU A 145 2.29 -10.20 -0.65
N ARG A 146 2.74 -9.79 0.55
CA ARG A 146 1.92 -9.05 1.51
C ARG A 146 1.40 -7.74 0.93
N PHE A 147 2.27 -6.96 0.30
CA PHE A 147 1.90 -5.69 -0.33
C PHE A 147 0.87 -5.91 -1.44
N LEU A 148 1.18 -6.77 -2.40
CA LEU A 148 0.31 -7.02 -3.56
C LEU A 148 -1.02 -7.64 -3.12
N HIS A 149 -1.01 -8.64 -2.23
CA HIS A 149 -2.23 -9.27 -1.71
C HIS A 149 -3.14 -8.25 -1.02
N LYS A 150 -2.60 -7.44 -0.10
CA LYS A 150 -3.38 -6.40 0.60
C LYS A 150 -4.06 -5.47 -0.40
N THR A 151 -3.38 -5.16 -1.49
CA THR A 151 -3.86 -4.14 -2.41
C THR A 151 -4.81 -4.68 -3.47
N ILE A 152 -4.57 -5.90 -3.95
CA ILE A 152 -5.52 -6.66 -4.79
C ILE A 152 -6.82 -6.91 -4.01
N PHE A 153 -6.74 -7.20 -2.71
CA PHE A 153 -7.91 -7.39 -1.86
C PHE A 153 -8.86 -6.18 -1.86
N GLN A 154 -8.31 -4.95 -1.83
CA GLN A 154 -9.12 -3.72 -1.90
C GLN A 154 -9.84 -3.59 -3.25
N VAL A 155 -9.20 -4.01 -4.34
CA VAL A 155 -9.82 -4.04 -5.68
C VAL A 155 -10.90 -5.11 -5.76
N ALA A 156 -10.63 -6.33 -5.26
CA ALA A 156 -11.59 -7.44 -5.25
C ALA A 156 -12.87 -7.11 -4.45
N ARG A 157 -12.73 -6.37 -3.33
CA ARG A 157 -13.84 -5.86 -2.53
C ARG A 157 -14.57 -4.66 -3.13
N ARG A 158 -14.05 -4.10 -4.23
CA ARG A 158 -14.50 -2.83 -4.83
C ARG A 158 -14.39 -1.62 -3.90
N ASP A 159 -13.48 -1.68 -2.92
CA ASP A 159 -13.15 -0.52 -2.09
C ASP A 159 -12.45 0.55 -2.94
N ILE A 160 -11.68 0.13 -3.95
CA ILE A 160 -11.02 0.99 -4.94
C ILE A 160 -11.16 0.42 -6.35
N SER A 161 -11.29 1.30 -7.35
CA SER A 161 -11.26 0.88 -8.76
C SER A 161 -9.82 0.62 -9.23
N PRO A 162 -9.58 -0.23 -10.26
CA PRO A 162 -8.25 -0.40 -10.84
C PRO A 162 -7.60 0.91 -11.31
N ASP A 163 -8.39 1.87 -11.82
CA ASP A 163 -7.88 3.17 -12.27
C ASP A 163 -7.49 4.08 -11.09
N THR A 164 -8.28 4.08 -10.01
CA THR A 164 -7.90 4.74 -8.76
C THR A 164 -6.63 4.12 -8.20
N PHE A 165 -6.53 2.78 -8.27
CA PHE A 165 -5.38 2.06 -7.78
C PHE A 165 -4.10 2.35 -8.58
N LYS A 166 -4.22 2.48 -9.91
CA LYS A 166 -3.13 2.95 -10.80
C LYS A 166 -2.52 4.26 -10.30
N LEU A 167 -3.37 5.22 -9.94
CA LEU A 167 -2.92 6.52 -9.43
C LEU A 167 -2.19 6.37 -8.09
N ILE A 168 -2.70 5.54 -7.18
CA ILE A 168 -2.06 5.28 -5.87
C ILE A 168 -0.68 4.65 -6.07
N LEU A 169 -0.54 3.64 -6.93
CA LEU A 169 0.75 2.99 -7.18
C LEU A 169 1.82 3.95 -7.73
N LEU A 170 1.44 4.85 -8.64
CA LEU A 170 2.36 5.82 -9.24
C LEU A 170 2.73 6.95 -8.27
N ASN A 171 1.74 7.45 -7.53
CA ASN A 171 1.87 8.71 -6.79
C ASN A 171 2.31 8.49 -5.34
N ASP A 172 1.71 7.50 -4.66
CA ASP A 172 1.94 7.28 -3.23
C ASP A 172 3.10 6.31 -3.01
N TYR A 173 3.25 5.33 -3.91
CA TYR A 173 4.20 4.23 -3.75
C TYR A 173 5.41 4.25 -4.70
N ASP A 174 5.45 5.22 -5.62
CA ASP A 174 6.55 5.40 -6.57
C ASP A 174 6.90 4.13 -7.37
N LEU A 175 5.91 3.31 -7.73
CA LEU A 175 6.13 2.20 -8.68
C LEU A 175 6.49 2.75 -10.07
N SER A 176 7.33 2.01 -10.79
CA SER A 176 7.64 2.32 -12.18
C SER A 176 6.39 2.20 -13.06
N PRO A 177 6.22 3.06 -14.08
CA PRO A 177 5.07 3.00 -14.97
C PRO A 177 4.82 1.62 -15.56
N ASP A 178 5.89 0.92 -15.98
CA ASP A 178 5.81 -0.42 -16.56
C ASP A 178 5.28 -1.45 -15.55
N SER A 179 5.76 -1.40 -14.30
CA SER A 179 5.26 -2.28 -13.23
C SER A 179 3.79 -2.00 -12.92
N VAL A 180 3.41 -0.72 -12.89
CA VAL A 180 2.00 -0.33 -12.67
C VAL A 180 1.12 -0.83 -13.81
N GLU A 181 1.56 -0.70 -15.06
CA GLU A 181 0.80 -1.16 -16.21
C GLU A 181 0.49 -2.66 -16.11
N ILE A 182 1.51 -3.49 -15.85
CA ILE A 182 1.34 -4.94 -15.65
C ILE A 182 0.34 -5.24 -14.54
N ILE A 183 0.50 -4.61 -13.37
CA ILE A 183 -0.38 -4.85 -12.22
C ILE A 183 -1.82 -4.44 -12.55
N THR A 184 -2.00 -3.26 -13.14
CA THR A 184 -3.33 -2.69 -13.38
C THR A 184 -4.07 -3.36 -14.53
N ASP A 185 -3.36 -3.80 -15.56
CA ASP A 185 -3.96 -4.53 -16.68
C ASP A 185 -4.47 -5.89 -16.23
N LEU A 186 -3.66 -6.65 -15.48
CA LEU A 186 -4.10 -7.92 -14.91
C LEU A 186 -5.30 -7.75 -13.97
N LEU A 187 -5.33 -6.70 -13.16
CA LEU A 187 -6.46 -6.39 -12.30
C LEU A 187 -7.72 -6.03 -13.10
N LYS A 188 -7.59 -5.28 -14.20
CA LYS A 188 -8.71 -4.93 -15.08
C LYS A 188 -9.26 -6.15 -15.80
N THR A 189 -8.39 -6.99 -16.34
CA THR A 189 -8.77 -8.22 -17.04
C THR A 189 -9.52 -9.19 -16.13
N ASN A 190 -9.19 -9.23 -14.84
CA ASN A 190 -9.77 -10.18 -13.88
C ASN A 190 -10.71 -9.52 -12.85
N ALA A 191 -11.11 -8.26 -13.03
CA ALA A 191 -11.84 -7.50 -12.01
C ALA A 191 -13.18 -8.16 -11.63
N TYR A 192 -13.85 -8.77 -12.61
CA TYR A 192 -15.14 -9.41 -12.41
C TYR A 192 -14.99 -10.72 -11.61
N GLU A 193 -14.07 -11.58 -12.04
CA GLU A 193 -13.76 -12.86 -11.41
C GLU A 193 -13.26 -12.67 -9.98
N LEU A 194 -12.37 -11.69 -9.75
CA LEU A 194 -11.91 -11.31 -8.42
C LEU A 194 -13.07 -10.93 -7.50
N HIS A 195 -14.01 -10.14 -8.01
CA HIS A 195 -15.17 -9.72 -7.23
C HIS A 195 -16.10 -10.88 -6.92
N GLN A 196 -16.39 -11.74 -7.90
CA GLN A 196 -17.20 -12.93 -7.69
C GLN A 196 -16.58 -13.87 -6.66
N ALA A 197 -15.29 -14.17 -6.79
CA ALA A 197 -14.58 -15.04 -5.85
C ALA A 197 -14.56 -14.47 -4.42
N GLN A 198 -14.50 -13.14 -4.29
CA GLN A 198 -14.59 -12.49 -2.98
C GLN A 198 -16.01 -12.54 -2.40
N LEU A 199 -17.06 -12.42 -3.23
CA LEU A 199 -18.44 -12.56 -2.79
C LEU A 199 -18.74 -13.98 -2.32
N PHE A 200 -18.34 -15.00 -3.08
CA PHE A 200 -18.54 -16.40 -2.68
C PHE A 200 -17.89 -16.68 -1.34
N TYR A 201 -16.67 -16.22 -1.12
CA TYR A 201 -16.03 -16.38 0.18
C TYR A 201 -16.72 -15.68 1.34
N ILE A 202 -17.24 -14.48 1.13
CA ILE A 202 -18.00 -13.80 2.18
C ILE A 202 -19.27 -14.60 2.49
N ILE A 203 -19.91 -15.18 1.48
CA ILE A 203 -21.08 -16.05 1.66
C ILE A 203 -20.68 -17.30 2.46
N ASP A 204 -19.60 -17.97 2.08
CA ASP A 204 -19.09 -19.16 2.77
C ASP A 204 -18.76 -18.83 4.24
N GLU A 205 -18.02 -17.74 4.52
CA GLU A 205 -17.72 -17.30 5.89
C GLU A 205 -18.98 -16.97 6.71
N VAL A 206 -20.03 -16.45 6.07
CA VAL A 206 -21.30 -16.18 6.74
C VAL A 206 -22.05 -17.48 7.01
N GLN A 207 -22.02 -18.43 6.08
CA GLN A 207 -22.63 -19.74 6.25
C GLN A 207 -21.97 -20.50 7.40
N ASP A 208 -20.64 -20.60 7.41
CA ASP A 208 -19.87 -21.27 8.46
C ASP A 208 -20.21 -20.68 9.85
N ARG A 209 -20.30 -19.35 9.96
CA ARG A 209 -20.66 -18.68 11.22
C ARG A 209 -22.11 -18.91 11.64
N LEU A 210 -23.03 -18.99 10.68
CA LEU A 210 -24.43 -19.30 10.99
C LEU A 210 -24.54 -20.74 11.48
N GLU A 211 -23.82 -21.68 10.84
CA GLU A 211 -23.78 -23.08 11.27
C GLU A 211 -23.20 -23.23 12.68
N GLU A 212 -22.12 -22.50 13.02
CA GLU A 212 -21.58 -22.45 14.39
C GLU A 212 -22.62 -21.92 15.40
N LEU A 213 -23.31 -20.83 15.07
CA LEU A 213 -24.33 -20.24 15.95
C LEU A 213 -25.53 -21.16 16.19
N PHE A 214 -25.99 -21.89 15.16
CA PHE A 214 -27.11 -22.82 15.29
C PHE A 214 -26.70 -24.14 15.95
N ALA A 215 -25.44 -24.57 15.83
CA ALA A 215 -24.92 -25.72 16.57
C ALA A 215 -24.87 -25.45 18.07
N ASP A 216 -24.49 -24.23 18.48
CA ASP A 216 -24.46 -23.83 19.89
C ASP A 216 -25.88 -23.66 20.48
N GLU A 217 -26.88 -23.27 19.68
CA GLU A 217 -28.29 -23.16 20.12
C GLU A 217 -28.97 -24.52 20.31
N ASP A 218 -28.59 -25.56 19.53
CA ASP A 218 -29.15 -26.91 19.68
C ASP A 218 -28.59 -27.65 20.92
N ASP A 219 -27.36 -27.35 21.34
CA ASP A 219 -26.73 -27.97 22.53
C ASP A 219 -27.25 -27.39 23.87
N GLU A 220 -27.81 -26.17 23.90
CA GLU A 220 -28.41 -25.57 25.11
C GLU A 220 -29.84 -26.06 25.42
N VAL A 221 -30.50 -26.78 24.50
CA VAL A 221 -31.90 -27.23 24.65
C VAL A 221 -32.00 -28.67 25.21
N GLU A 222 -30.88 -29.39 25.34
CA GLU A 222 -30.86 -30.77 25.89
C GLU A 222 -30.64 -30.86 27.43
N GLU A 223 -30.53 -29.74 28.15
CA GLU A 223 -30.50 -29.73 29.63
C GLU A 223 -31.85 -29.27 30.24
N ASP A 224 -32.88 -30.12 30.22
CA ASP A 224 -34.06 -30.03 31.12
C ASP A 224 -34.70 -31.40 31.41
#